data_AF-A0A1I5FPN9-F1
#
_entry.id   AF-A0A1I5FPN9-F1
#
_cell.length_a   1.000
_cell.length_b   1.000
_cell.length_c   1.000
_cell.angle_alpha   90.00
_cell.angle_beta   90.00
_cell.angle_gamma   90.00
#
_symmetry.space_group_name_H-M   'P 1'
#
loop_
_entity.id
_entity.type
_entity.pdbx_description
1 polymer ?
#
loop_
_entity_poly.entity_id
_entity_poly.type
_entity_poly.pdbx_seq_one_letter_code
_entity_poly.pdbx_strand_id
1 'polypeptide(L)'
;MYKMAMTFLAAVTLAGCAYQKSQYVLDVENAPIPTEPAAVATECARIYSEIDRNNQAMARSYQDDSFTMKAQHEKDARNEALSIRRFKIGCPQR
;
A
#
# COMPACT_ATOMS: atom_id res chain seq x y z
N MET A 1 7.99 49.50 -18.01
CA MET A 1 8.51 48.12 -18.11
C MET A 1 7.89 47.28 -17.00
N TYR A 2 6.73 46.66 -17.24
CA TYR A 2 6.17 45.63 -16.35
C TYR A 2 5.29 44.70 -17.19
N LYS A 3 5.92 43.76 -17.87
CA LYS A 3 5.28 42.58 -18.45
C LYS A 3 6.19 41.41 -18.13
N MET A 4 5.62 40.27 -17.79
CA MET A 4 6.27 39.04 -17.32
C MET A 4 6.42 38.93 -15.79
N ALA A 5 5.33 38.69 -15.08
CA ALA A 5 5.41 38.00 -13.78
C ALA A 5 4.07 37.36 -13.33
N MET A 6 3.15 37.02 -14.24
CA MET A 6 1.84 36.47 -13.84
C MET A 6 1.43 35.22 -14.63
N THR A 7 2.38 34.33 -14.93
CA THR A 7 2.04 33.04 -15.57
C THR A 7 2.74 31.83 -14.97
N PHE A 8 3.42 31.97 -13.83
CA PHE A 8 4.08 30.82 -13.16
C PHE A 8 3.38 30.33 -11.89
N LEU A 9 2.35 31.01 -11.39
CA LEU A 9 1.67 30.59 -10.14
C LEU A 9 0.49 29.63 -10.32
N ALA A 10 0.06 29.35 -11.55
CA ALA A 10 -1.11 28.49 -11.82
C ALA A 10 -0.77 27.01 -12.06
N ALA A 11 0.51 26.65 -12.23
CA ALA A 11 0.91 25.28 -12.57
C ALA A 11 1.05 24.35 -11.35
N VAL A 12 1.10 24.89 -10.12
CA VAL A 12 1.35 24.09 -8.91
C VAL A 12 0.06 23.50 -8.33
N THR A 13 -1.11 24.04 -8.70
CA THR A 13 -2.42 23.58 -8.18
C THR A 13 -2.99 22.36 -8.91
N LEU A 14 -2.30 21.85 -9.94
CA LEU A 14 -2.68 20.63 -10.68
C LEU A 14 -1.89 19.38 -10.27
N ALA A 15 -1.01 19.49 -9.27
CA ALA A 15 -0.62 18.33 -8.48
C ALA A 15 -1.81 17.93 -7.60
N GLY A 16 -2.90 17.49 -8.25
CA GLY A 16 -4.04 16.89 -7.59
C GLY A 16 -3.53 15.87 -6.61
N CYS A 17 -4.07 15.87 -5.39
CA CYS A 17 -3.64 15.08 -4.24
C CYS A 17 -3.25 13.66 -4.65
N ALA A 18 -2.00 13.46 -5.08
CA ALA A 18 -1.51 12.16 -5.46
C ALA A 18 -1.39 11.44 -4.14
N TYR A 19 -2.26 10.46 -3.92
CA TYR A 19 -2.19 9.62 -2.73
C TYR A 19 -0.76 9.06 -2.65
N GLN A 20 0.05 9.63 -1.77
CA GLN A 20 1.44 9.23 -1.64
C GLN A 20 1.42 7.85 -0.98
N LYS A 21 1.68 6.82 -1.78
CA LYS A 21 1.78 5.45 -1.29
C LYS A 21 2.78 5.42 -0.14
N SER A 22 2.42 4.73 0.94
CA SER A 22 3.35 4.51 2.04
C SER A 22 4.60 3.77 1.54
N GLN A 23 5.75 3.99 2.18
CA GLN A 23 7.00 3.31 1.82
C GLN A 23 6.81 1.79 1.77
N TYR A 24 6.10 1.23 2.75
CA TYR A 24 5.78 -0.20 2.79
C TYR A 24 5.07 -0.69 1.51
N VAL A 25 4.10 0.06 0.99
CA VAL A 25 3.38 -0.32 -0.25
C VAL A 25 4.36 -0.33 -1.42
N LEU A 26 5.24 0.67 -1.51
CA LEU A 26 6.27 0.72 -2.55
C LEU A 26 7.25 -0.44 -2.43
N ASP A 27 7.65 -0.81 -1.21
CA ASP A 27 8.57 -1.92 -0.98
C ASP A 27 7.95 -3.26 -1.42
N VAL A 28 6.68 -3.50 -1.10
CA VAL A 28 5.95 -4.70 -1.52
C VAL A 28 5.79 -4.77 -3.04
N GLU A 29 5.45 -3.65 -3.68
CA GLU A 29 5.22 -3.60 -5.12
C GLU A 29 6.51 -3.78 -5.94
N ASN A 30 7.63 -3.29 -5.42
CA ASN A 30 8.94 -3.32 -6.07
C ASN A 30 9.81 -4.51 -5.64
N ALA A 31 9.35 -5.34 -4.71
CA ALA A 31 10.08 -6.51 -4.26
C ALA A 31 10.36 -7.48 -5.42
N PRO A 32 11.59 -8.02 -5.54
CA PRO A 32 11.95 -8.96 -6.59
C PRO A 32 11.07 -10.21 -6.54
N ILE A 33 10.70 -10.75 -7.70
CA ILE A 33 9.88 -11.96 -7.78
C ILE A 33 10.75 -13.17 -7.38
N PRO A 34 10.37 -13.96 -6.36
CA PRO A 34 11.08 -15.18 -6.01
C PRO A 34 10.99 -16.18 -7.17
N THR A 35 12.11 -16.78 -7.53
CA THR A 35 12.19 -17.77 -8.61
C THR A 35 12.17 -19.21 -8.09
N GLU A 36 12.61 -19.43 -6.85
CA GLU A 36 12.67 -20.77 -6.24
C GLU A 36 11.34 -21.17 -5.61
N PRO A 37 10.85 -22.41 -5.81
CA PRO A 37 9.56 -22.86 -5.25
C PRO A 37 9.45 -22.70 -3.73
N ALA A 38 10.53 -22.98 -2.99
CA ALA A 38 10.56 -22.82 -1.54
C ALA A 38 10.47 -21.34 -1.11
N ALA A 39 11.06 -20.44 -1.88
CA ALA A 39 10.98 -18.99 -1.65
C ALA A 39 9.57 -18.47 -1.96
N VAL A 40 8.93 -18.96 -3.04
CA VAL A 40 7.53 -18.66 -3.35
C VAL A 40 6.61 -19.10 -2.21
N ALA A 41 6.75 -20.33 -1.72
CA ALA A 41 5.93 -20.84 -0.62
C ALA A 41 6.08 -20.00 0.67
N THR A 42 7.32 -19.64 1.00
CA THR A 42 7.64 -18.78 2.16
C THR A 42 7.02 -17.40 2.02
N GLU A 43 7.14 -16.79 0.83
CA GLU A 43 6.57 -15.48 0.55
C GLU A 43 5.03 -15.51 0.59
N CYS A 44 4.40 -16.54 0.06
CA CYS A 44 2.95 -16.71 0.14
C CYS A 44 2.47 -16.82 1.60
N ALA A 45 3.16 -17.59 2.44
CA ALA A 45 2.84 -17.69 3.86
C ALA A 45 2.99 -16.34 4.58
N ARG A 46 4.05 -15.58 4.26
CA ARG A 46 4.27 -14.23 4.78
C ARG A 46 3.13 -13.29 4.39
N ILE A 47 2.74 -13.27 3.11
CA ILE A 47 1.65 -12.44 2.61
C ILE A 47 0.34 -12.72 3.35
N TYR A 48 -0.03 -13.99 3.50
CA TYR A 48 -1.24 -14.35 4.23
C TYR A 48 -1.19 -13.90 5.69
N SER A 49 -0.06 -14.14 6.36
CA SER A 49 0.12 -13.67 7.74
C SER A 49 0.06 -12.15 7.88
N GLU A 50 0.54 -11.40 6.90
CA GLU A 50 0.47 -9.93 6.93
C GLU A 50 -0.94 -9.40 6.72
N ILE A 51 -1.71 -9.98 5.79
CA ILE A 51 -3.12 -9.64 5.62
C ILE A 51 -3.90 -9.93 6.91
N ASP A 52 -3.68 -11.10 7.52
CA ASP A 52 -4.33 -11.48 8.77
C ASP A 52 -3.98 -10.49 9.89
N ARG A 53 -2.69 -10.12 10.03
CA ARG A 53 -2.24 -9.13 11.03
C ARG A 53 -2.84 -7.75 10.81
N ASN A 54 -2.89 -7.27 9.56
CA ASN A 54 -3.47 -5.97 9.22
C ASN A 54 -4.98 -5.93 9.58
N ASN A 55 -5.70 -7.01 9.27
CA ASN A 55 -7.12 -7.12 9.59
C ASN A 55 -7.36 -7.22 11.10
N GLN A 56 -6.54 -7.99 11.82
CA GLN A 56 -6.62 -8.08 13.28
C GLN A 56 -6.31 -6.74 13.97
N ALA A 57 -5.31 -6.00 13.50
CA ALA A 57 -4.98 -4.69 14.05
C ALA A 57 -6.15 -3.71 13.89
N MET A 58 -6.83 -3.73 12.74
CA MET A 58 -8.03 -2.93 12.53
C MET A 58 -9.18 -3.37 13.44
N ALA A 59 -9.41 -4.68 13.56
CA ALA A 59 -10.42 -5.23 14.46
C ALA A 59 -10.20 -4.79 15.93
N ARG A 60 -8.95 -4.80 16.39
CA ARG A 60 -8.58 -4.30 17.73
C ARG A 60 -8.81 -2.79 17.88
N SER A 61 -8.54 -2.01 16.83
CA SER A 61 -8.77 -0.55 16.89
C SER A 61 -10.25 -0.18 17.13
N TYR A 62 -11.19 -1.04 16.74
CA TYR A 62 -12.61 -0.88 17.07
C TYR A 62 -12.94 -1.26 18.52
N GLN A 63 -12.17 -2.15 19.14
CA GLN A 63 -12.36 -2.57 20.54
C GLN A 63 -11.77 -1.56 21.51
N ASP A 64 -10.66 -0.94 21.14
CA ASP A 64 -9.90 -0.01 21.98
C ASP A 64 -10.27 1.47 21.71
N ASP A 65 -11.36 1.72 20.96
CA ASP A 65 -11.84 3.05 20.52
C ASP A 65 -10.76 3.93 19.82
N SER A 66 -9.71 3.31 19.28
CA SER A 66 -8.58 3.98 18.61
C SER A 66 -8.75 4.07 17.09
N PHE A 67 -9.93 3.76 16.58
CA PHE A 67 -10.22 3.71 15.15
C PHE A 67 -10.03 5.08 14.48
N THR A 68 -9.40 5.09 13.31
CA THR A 68 -9.37 6.26 12.44
C THR A 68 -9.55 5.84 10.98
N MET A 69 -10.21 6.69 10.19
CA MET A 69 -10.31 6.48 8.74
C MET A 69 -8.95 6.43 8.06
N LYS A 70 -7.97 7.17 8.58
CA LYS A 70 -6.58 7.11 8.11
C LYS A 70 -6.01 5.69 8.26
N ALA A 71 -6.16 5.07 9.42
CA ALA A 71 -5.69 3.71 9.65
C ALA A 71 -6.41 2.70 8.74
N GLN A 72 -7.72 2.88 8.49
CA GLN A 72 -8.48 2.07 7.55
C GLN A 72 -7.91 2.17 6.13
N HIS A 73 -7.69 3.39 5.63
CA HIS A 73 -7.11 3.59 4.30
C HIS A 73 -5.69 3.02 4.17
N GLU A 74 -4.86 3.16 5.21
CA GLU A 74 -3.53 2.55 5.22
C GLU A 74 -3.61 1.03 5.18
N LYS A 75 -4.51 0.41 5.96
CA LYS A 75 -4.74 -1.03 5.94
C LYS A 75 -5.20 -1.51 4.56
N ASP A 76 -6.14 -0.80 3.94
CA ASP A 76 -6.66 -1.14 2.61
C ASP A 76 -5.55 -1.08 1.54
N ALA A 77 -4.74 -0.01 1.54
CA ALA A 77 -3.61 0.12 0.62
C ALA A 77 -2.55 -0.99 0.81
N ARG A 78 -2.25 -1.36 2.06
CA ARG A 78 -1.32 -2.47 2.36
C ARG A 78 -1.87 -3.81 1.86
N ASN A 79 -3.14 -4.09 2.14
CA ASN A 79 -3.76 -5.35 1.73
C ASN A 79 -3.93 -5.45 0.21
N GLU A 80 -4.21 -4.34 -0.47
CA GLU A 80 -4.24 -4.27 -1.93
C GLU A 80 -2.86 -4.61 -2.51
N ALA A 81 -1.79 -3.98 -2.01
CA ALA A 81 -0.42 -4.25 -2.45
C ALA A 81 -0.04 -5.72 -2.24
N LEU A 82 -0.37 -6.30 -1.09
CA LEU A 82 -0.17 -7.71 -0.79
C LEU A 82 -0.99 -8.63 -1.70
N SER A 83 -2.24 -8.27 -2.03
CA SER A 83 -3.10 -9.03 -2.95
C SER A 83 -2.56 -9.03 -4.38
N ILE A 84 -2.08 -7.88 -4.87
CA ILE A 84 -1.41 -7.77 -6.16
C ILE A 84 -0.13 -8.61 -6.16
N ARG A 85 0.66 -8.52 -5.10
CA ARG A 85 1.89 -9.31 -4.94
C ARG A 85 1.61 -10.81 -4.95
N ARG A 86 0.60 -11.26 -4.20
CA ARG A 86 0.10 -12.64 -4.17
C ARG A 86 -0.21 -13.15 -5.58
N PHE A 87 -0.90 -12.34 -6.38
CA PHE A 87 -1.23 -12.67 -7.76
C PHE A 87 0.03 -12.77 -8.63
N LYS A 88 0.94 -11.79 -8.55
CA LYS A 88 2.19 -11.77 -9.34
C LYS A 88 3.07 -13.00 -9.10
N ILE A 89 3.14 -13.49 -7.87
CA ILE A 89 3.97 -14.65 -7.52
C ILE A 89 3.23 -16.00 -7.59
N GLY A 90 1.94 -15.99 -7.97
CA GLY A 90 1.17 -17.21 -8.19
C GLY A 90 0.82 -17.99 -6.92
N CYS A 91 0.59 -17.31 -5.78
CA CYS A 91 0.17 -18.04 -4.57
C CYS A 91 -1.19 -18.74 -4.77
N PRO A 92 -1.36 -19.95 -4.22
CA PRO A 92 -2.65 -20.64 -4.23
C PRO A 92 -3.67 -19.87 -3.40
N GLN A 93 -4.93 -19.78 -3.83
CA GLN A 93 -5.99 -19.21 -2.98
C GLN A 93 -6.13 -20.03 -1.68
N ARG A 94 -6.46 -19.32 -0.60
CA ARG A 94 -6.59 -19.87 0.75
C ARG A 94 -8.06 -20.08 1.08
#